data_AF-A0A933CVI8-F1
#
_entry.id   AF-A0A933CVI8-F1
#
_cell.length_a   1.000
_cell.length_b   1.000
_cell.length_c   1.000
_cell.angle_alpha   90.00
_cell.angle_beta   90.00
_cell.angle_gamma   90.00
#
_symmetry.space_group_name_H-M   'P 1'
#
loop_
_entity.id
_entity.type
_entity.pdbx_description
1 polymer ?
#
loop_
_entity_poly.entity_id
_entity_poly.type
_entity_poly.pdbx_seq_one_letter_code
_entity_poly.pdbx_strand_id
1 'polypeptide(L)' 'MNKVEQAENWRTGLVEVGPNAFAYIQPGGEAGISNAGLIVGQDKAFVVDALATTPMATEVLGRYRTLQDLERARAPKRQR' A
#
# COMPACT_ATOMS: atom_id res chain seq x y z
N MET A 1 22.73 -17.59 -16.41
CA MET A 1 21.81 -17.02 -15.40
C MET A 1 20.63 -16.48 -16.16
N ASN A 2 19.49 -17.17 -16.12
CA ASN A 2 18.32 -16.78 -16.91
C ASN A 2 17.78 -15.48 -16.35
N LYS A 3 17.78 -14.44 -17.20
CA LYS A 3 17.17 -13.14 -16.95
C LYS A 3 15.70 -13.43 -16.65
N VAL A 4 15.30 -13.29 -15.39
CA VAL A 4 13.89 -13.35 -14.98
C VAL A 4 13.16 -12.42 -15.94
N GLU A 5 12.18 -12.94 -16.67
CA GLU A 5 11.30 -12.14 -17.52
C GLU A 5 10.91 -10.90 -16.73
N GLN A 6 11.39 -9.73 -17.15
CA GLN A 6 10.95 -8.48 -16.58
C GLN A 6 9.47 -8.42 -16.92
N ALA A 7 8.59 -8.63 -15.94
CA ALA A 7 7.16 -8.60 -16.22
C ALA A 7 6.81 -7.15 -16.56
N GLU A 8 6.65 -6.87 -17.85
CA GLU A 8 6.53 -5.51 -18.38
C GLU A 8 5.24 -4.79 -17.94
N ASN A 9 4.43 -5.37 -17.04
CA ASN A 9 3.13 -4.83 -16.61
C ASN A 9 2.72 -5.21 -15.17
N TRP A 10 3.64 -5.19 -14.19
CA TRP A 10 3.20 -5.23 -12.79
C TRP A 10 2.42 -3.96 -12.42
N ARG A 11 1.26 -4.12 -11.78
CA ARG A 11 0.49 -2.98 -11.23
C ARG A 11 1.32 -2.33 -10.12
N THR A 12 1.63 -1.06 -10.28
CA THR A 12 2.36 -0.25 -9.29
C THR A 12 1.41 0.69 -8.55
N GLY A 13 1.87 1.26 -7.44
CA GLY A 13 1.06 2.10 -6.56
C GLY A 13 0.24 1.30 -5.57
N LEU A 14 -0.88 1.88 -5.12
CA LEU A 14 -1.79 1.25 -4.16
C LEU A 14 -2.74 0.28 -4.86
N VAL A 15 -2.69 -0.98 -4.47
CA VAL A 15 -3.51 -2.06 -5.01
C VAL A 15 -4.24 -2.75 -3.86
N GLU A 16 -5.57 -2.86 -3.94
CA GLU A 16 -6.34 -3.70 -3.01
C GLU A 16 -6.06 -5.17 -3.32
N VAL A 17 -5.62 -5.91 -2.31
CA VAL A 17 -5.28 -7.35 -2.40
C VAL A 17 -6.26 -8.23 -1.62
N GLY A 18 -7.19 -7.62 -0.91
CA GLY A 18 -8.28 -8.26 -0.17
C GLY A 18 -9.08 -7.20 0.60
N PRO A 19 -10.20 -7.58 1.24
CA PRO A 19 -11.06 -6.62 1.94
C PRO A 19 -10.29 -5.79 2.97
N ASN A 20 -10.23 -4.48 2.76
CA ASN A 20 -9.49 -3.52 3.59
C ASN A 20 -7.97 -3.75 3.66
N ALA A 21 -7.39 -4.54 2.76
CA ALA A 21 -5.97 -4.85 2.70
C ALA A 21 -5.38 -4.35 1.39
N PHE A 22 -4.36 -3.50 1.48
CA PHE A 22 -3.77 -2.81 0.35
C PHE A 22 -2.24 -3.00 0.33
N ALA A 23 -1.70 -3.29 -0.84
CA ALA A 23 -0.28 -3.32 -1.10
C ALA A 23 0.14 -2.01 -1.81
N TYR A 24 1.25 -1.43 -1.38
CA TYR A 24 1.96 -0.41 -2.13
C TYR A 24 3.10 -1.08 -2.90
N ILE A 25 2.98 -1.10 -4.22
CA ILE A 25 3.95 -1.75 -5.12
C ILE A 25 4.79 -0.68 -5.79
N GLN A 26 6.09 -0.65 -5.49
CA GLN A 26 7.00 0.28 -6.14
C GLN A 26 7.28 -0.13 -7.60
N PRO A 27 7.46 0.82 -8.53
CA PRO A 27 7.92 0.50 -9.87
C PRO A 27 9.37 0.01 -9.85
N GLY A 28 9.74 -0.77 -10.88
CA GLY A 28 11.08 -1.31 -11.04
C GLY A 28 11.26 -2.68 -10.40
N GLY A 29 12.52 -3.09 -10.26
CA GLY A 29 12.90 -4.40 -9.72
C GLY A 29 14.38 -4.47 -9.32
N GLU A 30 15.02 -3.31 -9.21
CA GLU A 30 16.42 -3.18 -8.82
C GLU A 30 16.59 -3.29 -7.30
N ALA A 31 17.85 -3.46 -6.86
CA ALA A 31 18.17 -3.46 -5.43
C ALA A 31 17.76 -2.14 -4.76
N GLY A 32 17.12 -2.23 -3.60
CA GLY A 32 16.62 -1.07 -2.85
C GLY A 32 15.14 -0.73 -3.12
N ILE A 33 14.50 -1.43 -4.06
CA ILE A 33 13.04 -1.41 -4.23
C ILE A 33 12.40 -2.38 -3.23
N SER A 34 11.39 -1.92 -2.48
CA SER A 34 10.56 -2.76 -1.61
C SER A 34 9.07 -2.46 -1.83
N ASN A 35 8.23 -3.36 -1.36
CA ASN A 35 6.80 -3.11 -1.26
C ASN A 35 6.45 -2.77 0.19
N ALA A 36 5.32 -2.12 0.39
CA ALA A 36 4.74 -1.88 1.71
C ALA A 36 3.25 -2.22 1.68
N GLY A 37 2.55 -2.06 2.79
CA GLY A 37 1.12 -2.28 2.85
C GLY A 37 0.38 -1.51 3.93
N LEU A 38 -0.94 -1.52 3.81
CA LEU A 38 -1.89 -0.95 4.75
C LEU A 38 -3.06 -1.91 4.95
N ILE A 39 -3.39 -2.19 6.20
CA ILE A 39 -4.62 -2.86 6.59
C ILE A 39 -5.49 -1.83 7.30
N VAL A 40 -6.66 -1.53 6.75
CA VAL A 40 -7.60 -0.56 7.31
C VAL A 40 -8.57 -1.28 8.25
N GLY A 41 -8.48 -0.97 9.53
CA GLY A 41 -9.48 -1.35 10.52
C GLY A 41 -10.52 -0.24 10.73
N GLN A 42 -11.52 -0.53 11.59
CA GLN A 42 -12.59 0.41 11.89
C GLN A 42 -12.05 1.73 12.46
N ASP A 43 -11.26 1.65 13.53
CA ASP A 43 -10.78 2.82 14.27
C ASP A 43 -9.30 3.14 14.07
N LYS A 44 -8.54 2.19 13.52
CA LYS A 44 -7.09 2.31 13.30
C LYS A 44 -6.71 1.61 12.00
N ALA A 45 -5.54 1.92 11.48
CA ALA A 45 -4.93 1.17 10.40
C ALA A 45 -3.59 0.60 10.86
N PHE A 46 -3.18 -0.51 10.24
CA PHE A 46 -1.90 -1.16 10.48
C PHE A 46 -1.04 -1.04 9.22
N VAL A 47 0.14 -0.44 9.35
CA VAL A 47 1.10 -0.29 8.26
C VAL A 47 2.08 -1.46 8.28
N VAL A 48 2.34 -2.03 7.11
CA VAL A 48 3.30 -3.13 6.91
C VAL A 48 4.49 -2.58 6.12
N ASP A 49 5.68 -2.63 6.72
CA ASP A 49 6.93 -2.05 6.17
C ASP A 49 6.85 -0.52 5.97
N ALA A 50 8.00 0.16 5.96
CA ALA A 50 8.11 1.62 5.84
C ALA A 50 9.00 2.08 4.68
N LEU A 51 9.44 1.16 3.80
CA LEU A 51 10.36 1.42 2.69
C LEU A 51 11.76 1.86 3.19
N ALA A 52 12.66 2.11 2.24
CA ALA A 52 14.09 2.26 2.54
C ALA A 52 14.49 3.60 3.18
N THR A 53 13.71 4.67 3.01
CA THR A 53 14.10 6.02 3.43
C THR A 53 12.94 6.82 4.01
N THR A 54 13.26 7.81 4.86
CA THR A 54 12.25 8.70 5.48
C THR A 54 11.37 9.44 4.46
N PRO A 55 11.90 10.01 3.36
CA PRO A 55 11.05 10.62 2.33
C PRO A 55 10.05 9.64 1.72
N MET A 56 10.48 8.41 1.41
CA MET A 56 9.59 7.37 0.88
C MET A 56 8.52 6.96 1.89
N ALA A 57 8.91 6.79 3.16
CA ALA A 57 7.99 6.50 4.26
C ALA A 57 6.94 7.61 4.43
N THR A 58 7.38 8.87 4.37
CA THR A 58 6.49 10.03 4.49
C THR A 58 5.50 10.11 3.34
N GLU A 59 5.97 9.87 2.11
CA GLU A 59 5.11 9.85 0.93
C GLU A 59 4.04 8.76 1.03
N VAL A 60 4.44 7.53 1.36
CA VAL A 60 3.50 6.41 1.42
C VAL A 60 2.49 6.58 2.57
N LEU A 61 2.90 7.15 3.71
CA LEU A 61 1.99 7.51 4.80
C LEU A 61 0.93 8.52 4.38
N GLY A 62 1.30 9.51 3.54
CA GLY A 62 0.35 10.46 2.96
C GLY A 62 -0.73 9.75 2.13
N ARG A 63 -0.31 8.80 1.27
CA ARG A 63 -1.23 7.98 0.46
C ARG A 63 -2.13 7.10 1.32
N TYR A 64 -1.57 6.48 2.36
CA TYR A 64 -2.32 5.64 3.30
C TYR A 64 -3.36 6.43 4.08
N ARG A 65 -3.07 7.69 4.45
CA ARG A 65 -4.03 8.54 5.13
C ARG A 65 -5.25 8.82 4.25
N THR A 66 -5.03 9.21 3.00
CA THR A 66 -6.12 9.43 2.04
C THR A 66 -6.95 8.17 1.84
N LEU A 67 -6.30 7.01 1.71
CA LEU A 67 -7.00 5.74 1.53
C LEU A 67 -7.84 5.36 2.75
N GLN A 68 -7.28 5.50 3.96
CA GLN A 68 -8.00 5.24 5.20
C GLN A 68 -9.27 6.10 5.32
N ASP A 69 -9.18 7.38 4.98
CA ASP A 69 -10.31 8.30 5.04
C ASP A 69 -11.40 7.92 4.03
N LEU A 70 -11.02 7.48 2.83
CA LEU A 70 -11.94 6.97 1.80
C LEU A 70 -12.65 5.70 2.25
N GLU A 71 -11.92 4.71 2.77
CA GLU A 71 -12.50 3.44 3.21
C GLU A 71 -13.44 3.64 4.42
N ARG A 72 -13.12 4.58 5.31
CA ARG A 72 -14.03 4.98 6.40
C ARG A 72 -15.32 5.61 5.91
N ALA A 73 -15.25 6.44 4.86
CA ALA A 73 -16.43 7.05 4.28
C ALA A 73 -17.35 6.02 3.59
N ARG A 74 -16.78 4.91 3.11
CA ARG A 74 -17.51 3.78 2.50
C ARG A 74 -18.12 2.82 3.53
N ALA A 75 -17.57 2.77 4.74
CA ALA A 75 -18.06 1.87 5.78
C ALA A 75 -19.51 2.19 6.17
N PRO A 76 -20.38 1.17 6.35
CA PRO A 76 -21.75 1.40 6.77
C PRO A 76 -21.80 2.14 8.11
N LYS A 77 -22.64 3.18 8.19
CA LYS A 77 -22.85 3.94 9.44
C LYS A 77 -23.31 2.98 10.52
N ARG A 78 -22.57 2.92 11.64
CA ARG A 78 -22.95 2.11 12.81
C ARG A 78 -24.38 2.44 13.22
N GLN A 79 -25.27 1.44 13.22
CA GLN A 79 -26.45 1.48 14.08
C GLN A 79 -25.92 1.45 15.52
N ARG A 80 -26.17 2.54 16.25
CA ARG A 80 -25.86 2.63 17.68
C ARG A 80 -26.88 1.87 18.48
#